data_AF-A0A0P9PHR0-F1
#
_entry.id   AF-A0A0P9PHR0-F1
#
_cell.length_a   1.000
_cell.length_b   1.000
_cell.length_c   1.000
_cell.angle_alpha   90.00
_cell.angle_beta   90.00
_cell.angle_gamma   90.00
#
_symmetry.space_group_name_H-M   'P 1'
#
loop_
_entity.id
_entity.type
_entity.pdbx_description
1 polymer ?
#
loop_
_entity_poly.entity_id
_entity_poly.type
_entity_poly.pdbx_seq_one_letter_code
_entity_poly.pdbx_strand_id
1 'polypeptide(L)'
;MEGYESSAEHKQRYCEELLASEKLGQNRFVLNHAGYVTVNALHPRQYFALKIKLYELLTQLHDRRIRAATTWLERKGLLKPEPRTLLRPHTPEWFASLREWDPKQAAMTEAVIRVAGSLDVCTVCADEPVCDYVLLSVPPAGPGTCRLCGDCFRIRSIDEPMKTF
;
A
#
# COMPACT_ATOMS: atom_id res chain seq x y z
N MET A 1 -9.75 -41.45 -11.03
CA MET A 1 -10.18 -40.30 -10.21
C MET A 1 -9.01 -39.63 -9.48
N GLU A 2 -7.75 -39.94 -9.79
CA GLU A 2 -6.57 -39.50 -9.00
C GLU A 2 -5.96 -38.16 -9.45
N GLY A 3 -6.22 -37.70 -10.69
CA GLY A 3 -5.63 -36.47 -11.23
C GLY A 3 -6.21 -35.16 -10.67
N TYR A 4 -7.42 -35.19 -10.10
CA TYR A 4 -8.11 -33.99 -9.62
C TYR A 4 -7.72 -33.61 -8.19
N GLU A 5 -7.50 -34.60 -7.33
CA GLU A 5 -7.06 -34.41 -5.93
C GLU A 5 -5.63 -33.85 -5.88
N SER A 6 -4.71 -34.39 -6.68
CA SER A 6 -3.35 -33.84 -6.82
C SER A 6 -3.36 -32.37 -7.29
N SER A 7 -4.31 -31.97 -8.14
CA SER A 7 -4.45 -30.56 -8.58
C SER A 7 -4.96 -29.65 -7.46
N ALA A 8 -5.88 -30.14 -6.61
CA ALA A 8 -6.44 -29.37 -5.52
C ALA A 8 -5.42 -29.15 -4.39
N GLU A 9 -4.70 -30.20 -4.01
CA GLU A 9 -3.62 -30.12 -3.01
C GLU A 9 -2.49 -29.21 -3.46
N HIS A 10 -2.10 -29.28 -4.74
CA HIS A 10 -1.10 -28.36 -5.30
C HIS A 10 -1.54 -26.89 -5.26
N LYS A 11 -2.81 -26.60 -5.56
CA LYS A 11 -3.35 -25.25 -5.46
C LYS A 11 -3.41 -24.77 -4.01
N GLN A 12 -3.81 -25.64 -3.09
CA GLN A 12 -3.83 -25.33 -1.67
C GLN A 12 -2.45 -24.97 -1.16
N ARG A 13 -1.47 -25.86 -1.37
CA ARG A 13 -0.07 -25.64 -0.96
C ARG A 13 0.49 -24.34 -1.54
N TYR A 14 0.27 -24.07 -2.82
CA TYR A 14 0.70 -22.81 -3.43
C TYR A 14 0.09 -21.58 -2.74
N CYS A 15 -1.21 -21.60 -2.44
CA CYS A 15 -1.89 -20.49 -1.79
C CYS A 15 -1.38 -20.30 -0.35
N GLU A 16 -1.23 -21.38 0.41
CA GLU A 16 -0.71 -21.34 1.78
C GLU A 16 0.73 -20.85 1.84
N GLU A 17 1.62 -21.37 0.99
CA GLU A 17 3.02 -20.94 0.89
C GLU A 17 3.12 -19.47 0.47
N LEU A 18 2.27 -19.02 -0.45
CA LEU A 18 2.23 -17.62 -0.88
C LEU A 18 1.83 -16.69 0.27
N LEU A 19 0.78 -17.03 1.03
CA LEU A 19 0.35 -16.23 2.18
C LEU A 19 1.34 -16.30 3.35
N ALA A 20 1.97 -17.45 3.58
CA ALA A 20 3.03 -17.59 4.57
C ALA A 20 4.25 -16.72 4.21
N SER A 21 4.65 -16.72 2.93
CA SER A 21 5.74 -15.88 2.43
C SER A 21 5.44 -14.39 2.61
N GLU A 22 4.18 -13.97 2.39
CA GLU A 22 3.75 -12.59 2.60
C GLU A 22 3.83 -12.16 4.07
N LYS A 23 3.58 -13.08 5.00
CA LYS A 23 3.66 -12.81 6.46
C LYS A 23 5.11 -12.77 6.97
N LEU A 24 5.99 -13.60 6.40
CA LEU A 24 7.35 -13.82 6.91
C LEU A 24 8.34 -12.73 6.51
N GLY A 25 8.03 -11.89 5.52
CA GLY A 25 8.97 -10.88 5.06
C GLY A 25 8.34 -9.75 4.30
N GLN A 26 9.08 -8.64 4.24
CA GLN A 26 8.71 -7.48 3.45
C GLN A 26 8.66 -7.86 1.97
N ASN A 27 7.52 -7.58 1.33
CA ASN A 27 7.30 -7.86 -0.09
C ASN A 27 8.44 -7.25 -0.92
N ARG A 28 9.25 -8.12 -1.53
CA ARG A 28 10.46 -7.71 -2.28
C ARG A 28 10.19 -6.66 -3.37
N PHE A 29 8.98 -6.64 -3.93
CA PHE A 29 8.62 -5.67 -4.95
C PHE A 29 8.42 -4.27 -4.35
N VAL A 30 7.86 -4.20 -3.14
CA VAL A 30 7.71 -2.98 -2.35
C VAL A 30 9.07 -2.44 -1.93
N LEU A 31 9.96 -3.30 -1.42
CA LEU A 31 11.31 -2.89 -1.02
C LEU A 31 12.13 -2.32 -2.19
N ASN A 32 12.12 -3.03 -3.32
CA ASN A 32 12.82 -2.56 -4.51
C ASN A 32 12.21 -1.26 -5.05
N HIS A 33 10.88 -1.13 -5.02
CA HIS A 33 10.20 0.12 -5.37
C HIS A 33 10.72 1.29 -4.54
N ALA A 34 10.68 1.18 -3.20
CA ALA A 34 11.14 2.22 -2.29
C ALA A 34 12.63 2.59 -2.52
N GLY A 35 13.48 1.60 -2.81
CA GLY A 35 14.87 1.82 -3.19
C GLY A 35 15.01 2.66 -4.46
N TYR A 36 14.26 2.35 -5.52
CA TYR A 36 14.30 3.14 -6.75
C TYR A 36 13.69 4.53 -6.60
N VAL A 37 12.61 4.70 -5.81
CA VAL A 37 12.07 6.02 -5.46
C VAL A 37 13.13 6.88 -4.80
N THR A 38 13.84 6.31 -3.81
CA THR A 38 14.90 7.00 -3.07
C THR A 38 16.04 7.45 -3.99
N VAL A 39 16.59 6.53 -4.81
CA VAL A 39 17.72 6.86 -5.70
C VAL A 39 17.30 7.82 -6.81
N ASN A 40 16.09 7.70 -7.36
CA ASN A 40 15.60 8.61 -8.38
C ASN A 40 15.39 10.03 -7.84
N ALA A 41 15.00 10.18 -6.57
CA ALA A 41 14.87 11.49 -5.93
C ALA A 41 16.23 12.20 -5.78
N LEU A 42 17.30 11.45 -5.49
CA LEU A 42 18.67 11.98 -5.37
C LEU A 42 19.34 12.19 -6.74
N HIS A 43 19.08 11.29 -7.68
CA HIS A 43 19.74 11.24 -8.99
C HIS A 43 18.73 10.94 -10.10
N PRO A 44 17.94 11.93 -10.55
CA PRO A 44 16.90 11.72 -11.55
C PRO A 44 17.46 11.15 -12.86
N ARG A 45 16.99 9.96 -13.24
CA ARG A 45 17.37 9.27 -14.49
C ARG A 45 16.17 8.51 -15.05
N GLN A 46 16.06 8.48 -16.38
CA GLN A 46 15.00 7.72 -17.07
C GLN A 46 15.00 6.24 -16.67
N TYR A 47 16.19 5.65 -16.46
CA TYR A 47 16.32 4.27 -15.98
C TYR A 47 15.59 4.04 -14.65
N PHE A 48 15.81 4.90 -13.65
CA PHE A 48 15.16 4.73 -12.35
C PHE A 48 13.65 4.99 -12.43
N ALA A 49 13.21 5.97 -13.23
CA ALA A 49 11.79 6.19 -13.48
C ALA A 49 11.10 4.96 -14.10
N LEU A 50 11.76 4.25 -15.02
CA LEU A 50 11.24 3.00 -15.59
C LEU A 50 11.24 1.86 -14.56
N LYS A 51 12.24 1.79 -13.69
CA LYS A 51 12.28 0.80 -12.61
C LYS A 51 11.16 1.03 -11.59
N ILE A 52 10.88 2.27 -11.20
CA ILE A 52 9.74 2.62 -10.34
C ILE A 52 8.45 2.05 -10.96
N LYS A 53 8.14 2.38 -12.22
CA LYS A 53 6.95 1.89 -12.92
C LYS A 53 6.87 0.36 -13.00
N LEU A 54 8.00 -0.32 -13.24
CA LEU A 54 8.05 -1.77 -13.27
C LEU A 54 7.71 -2.36 -11.89
N TYR A 55 8.29 -1.83 -10.81
CA TYR A 55 8.06 -2.35 -9.48
C TYR A 55 6.68 -1.99 -8.92
N GLU A 56 6.08 -0.88 -9.35
CA GLU A 56 4.65 -0.61 -9.15
C GLU A 56 3.79 -1.73 -9.77
N LEU A 57 4.04 -2.08 -11.04
CA LEU A 57 3.30 -3.14 -11.73
C LEU A 57 3.49 -4.51 -11.06
N LEU A 58 4.73 -4.86 -10.68
CA LEU A 58 5.01 -6.12 -10.00
C LEU A 58 4.32 -6.19 -8.64
N THR A 59 4.27 -5.08 -7.91
CA THR A 59 3.54 -5.00 -6.63
C THR A 59 2.04 -5.20 -6.84
N GLN A 60 1.45 -4.57 -7.87
CA GLN A 60 0.03 -4.78 -8.23
C GLN A 60 -0.28 -6.24 -8.61
N LEU A 61 0.59 -6.87 -9.40
CA LEU A 61 0.43 -8.28 -9.80
C LEU A 61 0.57 -9.22 -8.60
N HIS A 62 1.50 -8.93 -7.69
CA HIS A 62 1.65 -9.71 -6.47
C HIS A 62 0.44 -9.59 -5.55
N ASP A 63 -0.05 -8.38 -5.31
CA ASP A 63 -1.27 -8.14 -4.52
C ASP A 63 -2.51 -8.82 -5.14
N ARG A 64 -2.61 -8.89 -6.49
CA ARG A 64 -3.63 -9.74 -7.15
C ARG A 64 -3.46 -11.22 -6.84
N ARG A 65 -2.23 -11.74 -6.79
CA ARG A 65 -1.95 -13.14 -6.40
C ARG A 65 -2.34 -13.39 -4.95
N ILE A 66 -2.01 -12.47 -4.04
CA ILE A 66 -2.42 -12.55 -2.63
C ILE A 66 -3.94 -12.60 -2.53
N ARG A 67 -4.66 -11.65 -3.13
CA ARG A 67 -6.14 -11.64 -3.13
C ARG A 67 -6.73 -12.93 -3.68
N ALA A 68 -6.24 -13.41 -4.81
CA ALA A 68 -6.73 -14.63 -5.43
C ALA A 68 -6.52 -15.85 -4.51
N ALA A 69 -5.35 -15.97 -3.88
CA ALA A 69 -5.04 -17.04 -2.93
C ALA A 69 -5.91 -16.95 -1.67
N THR A 70 -6.04 -15.77 -1.07
CA THR A 70 -6.92 -15.53 0.09
C THR A 70 -8.36 -15.92 -0.22
N THR A 71 -8.94 -15.38 -1.29
CA THR A 71 -10.32 -15.68 -1.69
C THR A 71 -10.52 -17.17 -1.99
N TRP A 72 -9.52 -17.83 -2.60
CA TRP A 72 -9.60 -19.26 -2.86
C TRP A 72 -9.63 -20.08 -1.56
N LEU A 73 -8.74 -19.78 -0.61
CA LEU A 73 -8.68 -20.46 0.70
C LEU A 73 -9.93 -20.20 1.55
N GLU A 74 -10.45 -18.97 1.57
CA GLU A 74 -11.69 -18.61 2.27
C GLU A 74 -12.88 -19.42 1.73
N ARG A 75 -13.03 -19.50 0.40
CA ARG A 75 -14.09 -20.29 -0.25
C ARG A 75 -13.98 -21.78 0.03
N LYS A 76 -12.78 -22.27 0.36
CA LYS A 76 -12.55 -23.66 0.79
C LYS A 76 -12.73 -23.88 2.28
N GLY A 77 -13.02 -22.83 3.05
CA GLY A 77 -13.11 -22.90 4.51
C GLY A 77 -11.76 -23.13 5.20
N LEU A 78 -10.65 -22.96 4.48
CA LEU A 78 -9.29 -23.17 4.96
C LEU A 78 -8.68 -21.92 5.58
N LEU A 79 -9.31 -20.76 5.36
CA LEU A 79 -8.90 -19.48 5.92
C LEU A 79 -10.14 -18.74 6.43
N LYS A 80 -10.04 -18.18 7.64
CA LYS A 80 -11.08 -17.30 8.18
C LYS A 80 -10.92 -15.91 7.55
N PRO A 81 -12.02 -15.27 7.11
CA PRO A 81 -11.97 -13.89 6.64
C PRO A 81 -11.42 -12.97 7.73
N GLU A 82 -10.36 -12.23 7.41
CA GLU A 82 -9.79 -11.22 8.30
C GLU A 82 -10.19 -9.82 7.79
N PRO A 83 -10.81 -8.97 8.63
CA PRO A 83 -11.15 -7.63 8.21
C PRO A 83 -9.88 -6.82 7.94
N ARG A 84 -9.86 -6.09 6.81
CA ARG A 84 -8.78 -5.14 6.52
C ARG A 84 -8.89 -3.96 7.47
N THR A 85 -7.95 -3.86 8.42
CA THR A 85 -7.84 -2.69 9.30
C THR A 85 -7.15 -1.56 8.54
N LEU A 86 -7.90 -0.50 8.21
CA LEU A 86 -7.33 0.70 7.63
C LEU A 86 -6.61 1.50 8.72
N LEU A 87 -5.39 1.96 8.41
CA LEU A 87 -4.59 2.77 9.33
C LEU A 87 -5.09 4.21 9.32
N ARG A 88 -5.26 4.83 10.49
CA ARG A 88 -5.65 6.24 10.55
C ARG A 88 -4.46 7.13 10.14
N PRO A 89 -4.66 8.16 9.31
CA PRO A 89 -3.58 9.07 8.92
C PRO A 89 -2.82 9.64 10.12
N HIS A 90 -1.51 9.79 9.95
CA HIS A 90 -0.58 10.39 10.92
C HIS A 90 -0.39 9.61 12.23
N THR A 91 -0.90 8.36 12.35
CA THR A 91 -0.49 7.48 13.46
C THR A 91 0.89 6.85 13.20
N PRO A 92 1.59 6.37 14.25
CA PRO A 92 2.88 5.70 14.07
C PRO A 92 2.84 4.52 13.09
N GLU A 93 1.76 3.72 13.12
CA GLU A 93 1.56 2.56 12.24
C GLU A 93 1.34 3.01 10.79
N TRP A 94 0.60 4.11 10.59
CA TRP A 94 0.41 4.70 9.27
C TRP A 94 1.74 5.17 8.68
N PHE A 95 2.60 5.82 9.48
CA PHE A 95 3.93 6.22 9.05
C PHE A 95 4.85 5.03 8.78
N ALA A 96 4.76 3.97 9.58
CA ALA A 96 5.51 2.73 9.33
C ALA A 96 5.12 2.15 7.97
N SER A 97 3.82 2.03 7.69
CA SER A 97 3.31 1.57 6.39
C SER A 97 3.72 2.50 5.25
N LEU A 98 3.66 3.82 5.44
CA LEU A 98 4.04 4.76 4.39
C LEU A 98 5.54 4.70 4.08
N ARG A 99 6.42 4.55 5.08
CA ARG A 99 7.87 4.45 4.87
C ARG A 99 8.26 3.23 4.04
N GLU A 100 7.54 2.12 4.18
CA GLU A 100 7.79 0.93 3.38
C GLU A 100 7.47 1.15 1.90
N TRP A 101 6.50 2.01 1.60
CA TRP A 101 6.03 2.27 0.24
C TRP A 101 6.67 3.50 -0.42
N ASP A 102 6.55 4.65 0.25
CA ASP A 102 7.05 5.95 -0.17
C ASP A 102 7.77 6.65 1.00
N PRO A 103 9.06 6.32 1.24
CA PRO A 103 9.85 6.92 2.31
C PRO A 103 10.04 8.43 2.14
N LYS A 104 9.99 8.94 0.90
CA LYS A 104 10.09 10.37 0.63
C LYS A 104 8.84 11.09 1.12
N GLN A 105 7.66 10.59 0.77
CA GLN A 105 6.40 11.17 1.24
C GLN A 105 6.29 11.09 2.77
N ALA A 106 6.72 10.00 3.39
CA ALA A 106 6.76 9.89 4.84
C ALA A 106 7.60 11.01 5.47
N ALA A 107 8.84 11.19 5.01
CA ALA A 107 9.74 12.23 5.51
C ALA A 107 9.20 13.65 5.29
N MET A 108 8.59 13.90 4.13
CA MET A 108 7.95 15.19 3.83
C MET A 108 6.78 15.48 4.78
N THR A 109 5.93 14.46 5.02
CA THR A 109 4.77 14.59 5.90
C THR A 109 5.20 14.82 7.36
N GLU A 110 6.23 14.12 7.83
CA GLU A 110 6.81 14.35 9.17
C GLU A 110 7.36 15.76 9.31
N ALA A 111 8.04 16.28 8.27
CA ALA A 111 8.56 17.64 8.28
C ALA A 111 7.43 18.68 8.35
N VAL A 112 6.35 18.47 7.59
CA VAL A 112 5.14 19.31 7.61
C VAL A 112 4.50 19.35 9.00
N ILE A 113 4.25 18.19 9.59
CA ILE A 113 3.67 18.07 10.95
C ILE A 113 4.56 18.77 11.98
N ARG A 114 5.88 18.60 11.88
CA ARG A 114 6.83 19.25 12.80
C ARG A 114 6.80 20.77 12.68
N VAL A 115 6.69 21.30 11.46
CA VAL A 115 6.59 22.75 11.24
C VAL A 115 5.26 23.31 11.74
N ALA A 116 4.16 22.59 11.51
CA ALA A 116 2.84 23.00 11.99
C ALA A 116 2.66 22.81 13.51
N GLY A 117 3.43 21.91 14.13
CA GLY A 117 3.27 21.55 15.54
C GLY A 117 1.98 20.76 15.83
N SER A 118 1.32 20.24 14.80
CA SER A 118 0.02 19.58 14.87
C SER A 118 -0.03 18.36 13.95
N LEU A 119 -0.73 17.30 14.39
CA LEU A 119 -1.07 16.15 13.55
C LEU A 119 -2.31 16.44 12.68
N ASP A 120 -3.08 17.47 13.00
CA ASP A 120 -4.36 17.80 12.34
C ASP A 120 -4.18 18.74 11.14
N VAL A 121 -3.16 18.44 10.32
CA VAL A 121 -2.81 19.22 9.12
C VAL A 121 -2.85 18.36 7.86
N CYS A 122 -2.89 19.01 6.70
CA CYS A 122 -2.91 18.31 5.42
C CYS A 122 -1.56 17.62 5.16
N THR A 123 -1.57 16.34 4.80
CA THR A 123 -0.39 15.55 4.43
C THR A 123 0.40 16.18 3.27
N VAL A 124 -0.26 16.95 2.41
CA VAL A 124 0.34 17.52 1.19
C VAL A 124 0.85 18.95 1.37
N CYS A 125 0.04 19.81 2.00
CA CYS A 125 0.30 21.27 2.03
C CYS A 125 0.36 21.88 3.43
N ALA A 126 0.23 21.09 4.50
CA ALA A 126 0.18 21.56 5.89
C ALA A 126 -1.05 22.42 6.28
N ASP A 127 -2.03 22.58 5.39
CA ASP A 127 -3.18 23.47 5.59
C ASP A 127 -4.31 22.82 6.42
N GLU A 128 -5.21 23.67 6.92
CA GLU A 128 -6.39 23.37 7.74
C GLU A 128 -7.65 24.09 7.21
N PRO A 129 -8.88 23.60 7.43
CA PRO A 129 -9.24 22.37 8.13
C PRO A 129 -9.04 21.12 7.26
N VAL A 130 -8.95 19.97 7.93
CA VAL A 130 -8.69 18.68 7.29
C VAL A 130 -9.70 17.61 7.65
N CYS A 131 -9.82 16.63 6.75
CA CYS A 131 -10.55 15.40 6.99
C CYS A 131 -9.67 14.19 6.66
N ASP A 132 -9.95 13.06 7.32
CA ASP A 132 -9.37 11.77 6.98
C ASP A 132 -10.16 11.17 5.81
N TYR A 133 -9.44 10.67 4.80
CA TYR A 133 -10.00 10.07 3.60
C TYR A 133 -9.43 8.67 3.37
N VAL A 134 -10.24 7.81 2.75
CA VAL A 134 -9.91 6.46 2.29
C VAL A 134 -9.90 6.45 0.77
N LEU A 135 -8.83 5.91 0.18
CA LEU A 135 -8.75 5.61 -1.24
C LEU A 135 -9.72 4.48 -1.59
N LEU A 136 -10.59 4.71 -2.58
CA LEU A 136 -11.49 3.66 -3.08
C LEU A 136 -10.70 2.52 -3.74
N SER A 137 -9.58 2.85 -4.36
CA SER A 137 -8.58 1.89 -4.83
C SER A 137 -7.36 1.93 -3.90
N VAL A 138 -7.43 1.17 -2.81
CA VAL A 138 -6.32 1.04 -1.86
C VAL A 138 -5.06 0.57 -2.59
N PRO A 139 -3.92 1.27 -2.41
CA PRO A 139 -2.69 0.89 -3.07
C PRO A 139 -2.26 -0.52 -2.63
N PRO A 140 -1.54 -1.25 -3.48
CA PRO A 140 -1.13 -2.61 -3.16
C PRO A 140 -0.11 -2.66 -2.01
N ALA A 141 0.49 -1.53 -1.66
CA ALA A 141 1.34 -1.32 -0.50
C ALA A 141 1.24 0.13 -0.01
N GLY A 142 1.60 0.37 1.26
CA GLY A 142 1.40 1.65 1.93
C GLY A 142 -0.03 1.84 2.46
N PRO A 143 -0.29 2.94 3.17
CA PRO A 143 -1.59 3.18 3.77
C PRO A 143 -2.63 3.54 2.69
N GLY A 144 -3.82 2.97 2.82
CA GLY A 144 -4.99 3.31 1.98
C GLY A 144 -5.71 4.59 2.36
N THR A 145 -5.09 5.43 3.19
CA THR A 145 -5.71 6.58 3.84
C THR A 145 -4.80 7.79 3.82
N CYS A 146 -5.38 8.98 3.79
CA CYS A 146 -4.64 10.23 3.87
C CYS A 146 -5.47 11.32 4.57
N ARG A 147 -4.79 12.32 5.13
CA ARG A 147 -5.42 13.49 5.75
C ARG A 147 -5.25 14.68 4.83
N LEU A 148 -6.34 15.25 4.33
CA LEU A 148 -6.28 16.31 3.32
C LEU A 148 -7.17 17.49 3.70
N CYS A 149 -6.72 18.70 3.34
CA CYS A 149 -7.59 19.87 3.27
C CYS A 149 -8.51 19.77 2.04
N GLY A 150 -9.54 20.63 1.99
CA GLY A 150 -10.52 20.63 0.90
C GLY A 150 -9.90 20.83 -0.49
N ASP A 151 -8.83 21.62 -0.60
CA ASP A 151 -8.17 21.89 -1.87
C ASP A 151 -7.38 20.68 -2.37
N CYS A 152 -6.54 20.10 -1.51
CA CYS A 152 -5.80 18.90 -1.86
C CYS A 152 -6.72 17.71 -2.14
N PHE A 153 -7.84 17.58 -1.41
CA PHE A 153 -8.85 16.57 -1.70
C PHE A 153 -9.44 16.76 -3.11
N ARG A 154 -9.89 17.96 -3.47
CA ARG A 154 -10.47 18.25 -4.78
C ARG A 154 -9.50 17.96 -5.92
N ILE A 155 -8.22 18.32 -5.76
CA ILE A 155 -7.19 18.10 -6.78
C ILE A 155 -6.91 16.60 -6.93
N ARG A 156 -6.66 15.89 -5.83
CA ARG A 156 -6.26 14.48 -5.88
C ARG A 156 -7.40 13.55 -6.27
N SER A 157 -8.64 13.86 -5.89
CA SER A 157 -9.80 13.00 -6.15
C SER A 157 -10.11 12.80 -7.65
N ILE A 158 -9.51 13.61 -8.52
CA ILE A 158 -9.60 13.46 -9.98
C ILE A 158 -8.93 12.15 -10.42
N ASP A 159 -7.72 11.88 -9.93
CA ASP A 159 -6.92 10.71 -10.31
C ASP A 159 -7.01 9.58 -9.26
N GLU A 160 -7.30 9.94 -8.02
CA GLU A 160 -7.35 9.04 -6.86
C GLU A 160 -8.71 9.16 -6.17
N PRO A 161 -9.75 8.45 -6.65
CA PRO A 161 -11.08 8.52 -6.05
C PRO A 161 -11.05 8.14 -4.56
N MET A 162 -11.64 9.00 -3.73
CA MET A 162 -11.62 8.89 -2.26
C MET A 162 -13.01 9.07 -1.66
N LYS A 163 -13.19 8.54 -0.45
CA LYS A 163 -14.34 8.82 0.44
C LYS A 163 -13.84 9.22 1.82
N THR A 164 -14.68 9.83 2.65
CA THR A 164 -14.35 10.11 4.06
C THR A 164 -14.09 8.80 4.82
N PHE A 165 -13.04 8.80 5.66
CA PHE A 165 -12.63 7.70 6.52
C PHE A 165 -13.63 7.45 7.67
#